data_AF-A0A6N8JND2-F1
#
_entry.id   AF-A0A6N8JND2-F1
#
_cell.length_a   1.000
_cell.length_b   1.000
_cell.length_c   1.000
_cell.angle_alpha   90.00
_cell.angle_beta   90.00
_cell.angle_gamma   90.00
#
_symmetry.space_group_name_H-M   'P 1'
#
loop_
_entity.id
_entity.type
_entity.pdbx_description
1 polymer ?
#
loop_
_entity_poly.entity_id
_entity_poly.type
_entity_poly.pdbx_seq_one_letter_code
_entity_poly.pdbx_strand_id
1 'polypeptide(L)' 'MPQLSLYLDEPTMELLREQSTRAQTSMSKFVTGLIQESKEGRRWPEGYWDQVYGCLADPTFVAPAEVSVPLDEIVLFE' A
#
# COMPACT_ATOMS: atom_id res chain seq x y z
N MET A 1 1.29 6.77 28.95
CA MET A 1 1.08 6.29 27.57
C MET A 1 -0.05 7.09 26.96
N PRO A 2 0.13 7.76 25.81
CA PRO A 2 -0.97 8.42 25.12
C PRO A 2 -1.97 7.37 24.62
N GLN A 3 -3.26 7.63 24.76
CA GLN A 3 -4.33 6.74 24.29
C GLN A 3 -5.04 7.38 23.09
N LEU A 4 -5.26 6.60 22.04
CA LEU A 4 -6.01 6.99 20.85
C LEU A 4 -7.31 6.18 20.79
N SER A 5 -8.43 6.85 20.61
CA SER A 5 -9.73 6.22 20.37
C SER A 5 -10.10 6.39 18.90
N LEU A 6 -10.32 5.28 18.19
CA LEU A 6 -10.66 5.26 16.77
C LEU A 6 -12.06 4.69 16.59
N TYR A 7 -12.89 5.36 15.78
CA TYR A 7 -14.18 4.81 15.38
C TYR A 7 -14.00 4.02 14.10
N LEU A 8 -14.43 2.76 14.12
CA LEU A 8 -14.42 1.82 13.01
C LEU A 8 -15.81 1.22 12.88
N ASP A 9 -16.18 0.86 11.66
CA ASP A 9 -17.39 0.08 11.42
C ASP A 9 -17.22 -1.37 11.92
N GLU A 10 -18.35 -2.00 12.24
CA GLU A 10 -18.41 -3.35 12.78
C GLU A 10 -17.61 -4.39 11.96
N PRO A 11 -17.70 -4.45 10.61
CA PRO A 11 -16.94 -5.46 9.86
C PRO A 11 -15.43 -5.23 9.94
N THR A 12 -14.96 -3.98 10.00
CA THR A 12 -13.54 -3.68 10.17
C THR A 12 -13.06 -4.07 11.57
N MET A 13 -13.89 -3.86 12.60
CA MET A 13 -13.59 -4.31 13.96
C MET A 13 -13.44 -5.82 14.05
N GLU A 14 -14.35 -6.58 13.42
CA GLU A 14 -14.29 -8.04 13.42
C GLU A 14 -13.06 -8.55 12.68
N LEU A 15 -12.75 -7.98 11.51
CA LEU A 15 -11.54 -8.28 10.77
C LEU A 15 -10.29 -8.09 11.64
N LEU A 16 -10.17 -6.97 12.36
CA LEU A 16 -9.04 -6.75 13.26
C LEU A 16 -8.96 -7.79 14.39
N ARG A 17 -10.10 -8.27 14.91
CA ARG A 17 -10.13 -9.31 15.95
C ARG A 17 -9.62 -10.63 15.42
N GLU A 18 -10.09 -11.06 14.25
CA GLU A 18 -9.62 -12.27 13.60
C GLU A 18 -8.11 -12.21 13.31
N GLN A 19 -7.65 -11.09 12.74
CA GLN A 19 -6.24 -10.90 12.38
C GLN A 19 -5.33 -10.91 13.61
N SER A 20 -5.70 -10.20 14.68
CA SER A 20 -4.93 -10.18 15.93
C SER A 20 -4.89 -11.56 16.60
N THR A 21 -6.00 -12.31 16.56
CA THR A 21 -6.09 -13.68 17.06
C THR A 21 -5.18 -14.62 16.27
N ARG A 22 -5.20 -14.54 14.93
CA ARG A 22 -4.35 -15.33 14.04
C ARG A 22 -2.86 -15.05 14.26
N ALA A 23 -2.51 -13.79 14.53
CA ALA A 23 -1.15 -13.38 14.85
C ALA A 23 -0.76 -13.63 16.33
N GLN A 24 -1.65 -14.25 17.13
CA GLN A 24 -1.46 -14.53 18.56
C GLN A 24 -0.98 -13.32 19.38
N THR A 25 -1.48 -12.14 19.05
CA THR A 25 -1.12 -10.89 19.73
C THR A 25 -2.37 -10.15 20.19
N SER A 26 -2.23 -9.28 21.19
CA SER A 26 -3.34 -8.41 21.59
C SER A 26 -3.70 -7.44 20.46
N MET A 27 -4.97 -7.02 20.43
CA MET A 27 -5.48 -6.03 19.48
C MET A 27 -4.62 -4.77 19.43
N SER A 28 -4.30 -4.20 20.60
CA SER A 28 -3.51 -2.97 20.69
C SER A 28 -2.11 -3.14 20.11
N LYS A 29 -1.46 -4.28 20.36
CA LYS A 29 -0.12 -4.58 19.83
C LYS A 29 -0.17 -4.84 18.32
N PHE A 30 -1.23 -5.50 17.84
CA PHE A 30 -1.46 -5.72 16.41
C PHE A 30 -1.64 -4.40 15.65
N VAL A 31 -2.55 -3.54 16.11
CA VAL A 31 -2.80 -2.22 15.51
C VAL A 31 -1.56 -1.33 15.56
N THR A 32 -0.79 -1.37 16.66
CA THR A 32 0.49 -0.65 16.75
C THR A 32 1.48 -1.13 15.68
N GLY A 33 1.58 -2.44 15.47
CA GLY A 33 2.40 -3.04 14.41
C GLY A 33 1.98 -2.55 13.02
N LEU A 34 0.68 -2.56 12.72
CA LEU A 34 0.16 -2.04 11.45
C LEU A 34 0.51 -0.57 11.22
N ILE A 35 0.38 0.28 12.25
CA ILE A 35 0.75 1.69 12.17
C ILE A 35 2.26 1.85 11.91
N GLN A 36 3.09 1.06 12.58
CA GLN A 36 4.54 1.07 12.38
C GLN A 36 4.92 0.60 10.96
N GLU A 37 4.34 -0.50 10.48
CA GLU A 37 4.55 -1.01 9.12
C GLU A 37 4.12 0.00 8.05
N SER A 38 2.99 0.69 8.28
CA SER A 38 2.53 1.74 7.36
C SER A 38 3.50 2.93 7.28
N LYS A 39 4.19 3.26 8.39
CA LYS A 39 5.20 4.32 8.44
C LYS A 39 6.52 3.89 7.80
N GLU A 40 6.90 2.64 7.98
CA GLU A 40 8.18 2.10 7.53
C GLU A 40 8.19 1.73 6.05
N GLY A 41 7.08 1.91 5.33
CA GLY A 41 7.04 1.67 3.88
C GLY A 41 7.27 0.21 3.49
N ARG A 42 7.17 -0.73 4.45
CA ARG A 42 7.40 -2.18 4.28
C ARG A 42 6.48 -2.90 3.29
N ARG A 43 5.69 -2.17 2.50
CA ARG A 43 4.95 -2.74 1.37
C ARG A 43 5.88 -3.20 0.25
N TRP A 44 7.08 -2.62 0.17
CA TRP A 44 8.07 -2.98 -0.82
C TRP A 44 9.24 -3.71 -0.16
N PRO A 45 9.77 -4.78 -0.79
CA PRO A 45 10.93 -5.48 -0.27
C PRO A 45 12.14 -4.54 -0.18
N GLU A 46 13.06 -4.86 0.72
CA GLU A 46 14.32 -4.11 0.86
C GLU A 46 15.05 -4.05 -0.49
N GLY A 47 15.53 -2.86 -0.86
CA GLY A 47 16.17 -2.64 -2.15
C GLY A 47 15.21 -2.62 -3.35
N TYR A 48 13.88 -2.59 -3.15
CA TYR A 48 12.93 -2.53 -4.27
C TYR A 48 13.23 -1.35 -5.20
N TRP A 49 13.42 -0.14 -4.68
CA TRP A 49 13.68 1.04 -5.51
C TRP A 49 15.09 1.05 -6.11
N ASP A 50 16.07 0.50 -5.40
CA ASP A 50 17.49 0.57 -5.80
C ASP A 50 17.92 -0.59 -6.71
N GLN A 51 17.29 -1.76 -6.57
CA GLN A 51 17.75 -3.03 -7.15
C GLN A 51 16.70 -3.75 -8.00
N VAL A 52 15.42 -3.42 -7.87
CA VAL A 52 14.33 -4.14 -8.56
C VAL A 52 13.60 -3.22 -9.53
N TYR A 53 13.26 -2.02 -9.08
CA TYR A 53 12.55 -1.03 -9.88
C TYR A 53 13.44 -0.55 -11.03
N GLY A 54 13.06 -0.87 -12.26
CA GLY A 54 13.82 -0.49 -13.45
C GLY A 54 15.13 -1.25 -13.66
N CYS A 55 15.42 -2.30 -12.88
CA CYS A 55 16.65 -3.10 -13.05
C CYS A 55 16.61 -4.06 -14.24
N LEU A 56 15.52 -4.05 -15.01
CA LEU A 56 15.31 -4.97 -16.12
C LEU A 56 16.20 -4.53 -17.30
N ALA A 57 17.37 -5.15 -17.43
CA ALA A 57 18.33 -4.88 -18.51
C ALA A 57 17.95 -5.58 -19.83
N ASP A 58 16.67 -5.94 -20.00
CA ASP A 58 16.20 -6.61 -21.21
C ASP A 58 16.03 -5.56 -22.33
N PRO A 59 16.82 -5.64 -23.42
CA PRO A 59 16.76 -4.69 -24.52
C PRO A 59 15.46 -4.78 -25.33
N THR A 60 14.61 -5.79 -25.09
CA THR A 60 13.28 -5.90 -25.70
C THR A 60 12.24 -5.06 -24.96
N PHE A 61 12.51 -4.67 -23.71
CA PHE A 61 11.59 -3.91 -22.85
C PHE A 61 11.71 -2.40 -23.09
N VAL A 62 11.56 -2.01 -24.35
CA VAL A 62 11.58 -0.60 -24.77
C VAL A 62 10.15 -0.08 -24.81
N ALA A 63 9.96 1.17 -24.35
CA ALA A 63 8.68 1.83 -24.52
C ALA A 63 8.28 1.83 -26.00
N PRO A 64 7.05 1.45 -26.35
CA PRO A 64 6.58 1.57 -27.72
C PRO A 64 6.60 3.04 -28.15
N ALA A 65 6.66 3.28 -29.46
CA ALA A 65 6.59 4.64 -29.99
C ALA A 65 5.33 5.35 -29.46
N GLU A 66 5.49 6.60 -29.00
CA GLU A 66 4.36 7.42 -28.62
C GLU A 66 3.39 7.52 -29.80
N VAL A 67 2.14 7.12 -29.56
CA VAL A 67 1.11 7.23 -30.57
C VAL A 67 0.64 8.68 -30.57
N SER A 68 0.75 9.35 -31.72
CA SER A 68 0.27 10.73 -31.90
C SER A 68 -1.26 10.78 -32.04
N VAL A 69 -1.98 10.05 -31.19
CA VAL A 69 -3.44 10.19 -31.11
C VAL A 69 -3.69 11.49 -30.35
N PRO A 70 -4.56 12.38 -30.87
CA PRO A 70 -5.07 13.48 -30.06
C PRO A 70 -5.65 12.88 -28.78
N LEU A 71 -5.24 13.39 -27.62
CA LEU A 71 -5.95 13.10 -26.38
C LEU A 71 -7.38 13.58 -26.58
N ASP A 72 -8.36 12.72 -26.25
CA ASP A 72 -9.75 13.16 -26.19
C ASP A 72 -9.83 14.38 -25.26
N GLU A 73 -10.62 15.38 -25.64
CA GLU A 73 -10.81 16.58 -24.83
C GLU A 73 -11.21 16.17 -23.41
N ILE A 74 -10.46 16.64 -22.41
CA ILE A 74 -10.79 16.43 -21.01
C ILE A 74 -12.11 17.18 -20.77
N VAL A 75 -13.22 16.45 -20.75
CA VAL A 75 -14.52 17.01 -20.35
C VAL A 75 -14.47 17.24 -18.85
N LEU A 76 -14.20 18.49 -18.46
CA LEU A 76 -14.39 18.95 -17.09
C LEU A 76 -15.90 19.08 -16.88
N PHE A 77 -16.48 18.18 -16.10
CA PHE A 77 -17.86 18.31 -15.66
C PHE A 77 -17.94 19.47 -14.65
N GLU A 78 -18.78 20.48 -14.96
CA GLU A 78 -19.18 21.53 -14.00
C GLU A 78 -20.17 21.01 -12.95
#